data_AF-A0A1G1V585-F1
#
_entry.id   AF-A0A1G1V585-F1
#
_cell.length_a   1.000
_cell.length_b   1.000
_cell.length_c   1.000
_cell.angle_alpha   90.00
_cell.angle_beta   90.00
_cell.angle_gamma   90.00
#
_symmetry.space_group_name_H-M   'P 1'
#
loop_
_entity.id
_entity.type
_entity.pdbx_description
1 polymer ?
#
loop_
_entity_poly.entity_id
_entity_poly.type
_entity_poly.pdbx_seq_one_letter_code
_entity_poly.pdbx_strand_id
1 'polypeptide(L)'
;MLAQVPLGQRYNSPVYKAGDIGSLVSSLASDLYIIAGIVLFALFIWGGLQMIRAAGGGNPEDFKKGRTIIFGALLGFLLIFSSYWIIQLIEVLTHLKIF
;
A
#
# COMPACT_ATOMS: atom_id res chain seq x y z
N MET A 1 54.28 -8.70 -6.07
CA MET A 1 52.98 -9.32 -5.75
C MET A 1 51.97 -8.19 -5.62
N LEU A 2 51.07 -8.03 -6.60
CA LEU A 2 50.06 -6.97 -6.58
C LEU A 2 48.96 -7.39 -5.59
N ALA A 3 48.96 -6.80 -4.40
CA ALA A 3 47.89 -6.98 -3.45
C ALA A 3 46.60 -6.41 -4.06
N GLN A 4 45.68 -7.29 -4.45
CA GLN A 4 44.32 -6.90 -4.79
C GLN A 4 43.72 -6.34 -3.49
N VAL A 5 43.61 -5.02 -3.41
CA VAL A 5 42.83 -4.38 -2.36
C VAL A 5 41.36 -4.59 -2.74
N PRO A 6 40.58 -5.39 -1.98
CA PRO A 6 39.17 -5.58 -2.27
C PRO A 6 38.41 -4.29 -1.97
N LEU A 7 38.25 -3.44 -2.99
CA LEU A 7 37.48 -2.21 -2.92
C LEU A 7 35.96 -2.47 -2.77
N GLY A 8 35.51 -3.70 -3.00
CA GLY A 8 34.10 -4.09 -2.90
C GLY A 8 33.52 -4.19 -1.48
N GLN A 9 34.36 -4.27 -0.44
CA GLN A 9 33.89 -4.36 0.97
C GLN A 9 33.84 -3.00 1.68
N ARG A 10 34.37 -1.93 1.08
CA ARG A 10 34.47 -0.60 1.71
C ARG A 10 33.37 0.38 1.30
N TYR A 11 32.41 -0.01 0.45
CA TYR A 11 31.26 0.84 0.13
C TYR A 11 30.12 0.67 1.16
N ASN A 12 30.44 0.80 2.44
CA ASN A 12 29.48 1.19 3.47
C ASN A 12 29.36 2.72 3.44
N SER A 13 28.87 3.24 2.32
CA SER A 13 28.78 4.69 2.12
C SER A 13 27.63 5.26 2.97
N PRO A 14 27.79 6.42 3.63
CA PRO A 14 26.75 7.07 4.42
C PRO A 14 25.44 7.35 3.68
N VAL A 15 25.41 7.18 2.35
CA VAL A 15 24.19 7.22 1.54
C VAL A 15 23.21 6.11 1.93
N TYR A 16 23.67 4.94 2.39
CA TYR A 16 22.80 3.89 2.95
C TYR A 16 22.17 4.27 4.30
N LYS A 17 22.76 5.23 5.03
CA LYS A 17 22.22 5.73 6.30
C LYS A 17 21.28 6.94 6.15
N ALA A 18 21.22 7.56 4.97
CA ALA A 18 20.10 8.46 4.65
C ALA A 18 18.77 7.70 4.49
N GLY A 19 18.83 6.36 4.43
CA GLY A 19 17.72 5.42 4.22
C GLY A 19 16.90 5.03 5.45
N ASP A 20 17.03 5.73 6.59
CA ASP A 20 16.23 5.42 7.79
C ASP A 20 14.73 5.63 7.49
N ILE A 21 14.39 6.73 6.79
CA ILE A 21 13.00 7.01 6.36
C ILE A 21 12.48 5.91 5.43
N GLY A 22 13.30 5.38 4.51
CA GLY A 22 12.88 4.32 3.60
C GLY A 22 12.57 3.00 4.32
N SER A 23 13.37 2.65 5.33
CA SER A 23 13.14 1.45 6.16
C SER A 23 11.93 1.60 7.10
N LEU A 24 11.68 2.81 7.61
CA LEU A 24 10.50 3.12 8.40
C LEU A 24 9.23 3.12 7.56
N VAL A 25 9.30 3.68 6.34
CA VAL A 25 8.17 3.74 5.41
C VAL A 25 7.82 2.36 4.87
N SER A 26 8.79 1.52 4.54
CA SER A 26 8.54 0.14 4.08
C SER A 26 7.90 -0.71 5.18
N SER A 27 8.40 -0.62 6.41
CA SER A 27 7.82 -1.31 7.57
C SER A 27 6.37 -0.87 7.82
N LEU A 28 6.12 0.44 7.82
CA LEU A 28 4.78 1.00 7.99
C LEU A 28 3.84 0.63 6.84
N ALA A 29 4.33 0.68 5.60
CA ALA A 29 3.53 0.34 4.43
C ALA A 29 3.09 -1.13 4.45
N SER A 30 3.98 -2.06 4.82
CA SER A 30 3.66 -3.48 4.96
C SER A 30 2.46 -3.73 5.89
N ASP A 31 2.50 -3.13 7.08
CA ASP A 31 1.41 -3.24 8.06
C ASP A 31 0.12 -2.60 7.55
N LEU A 32 0.23 -1.44 6.88
CA LEU A 32 -0.92 -0.75 6.30
C LEU A 32 -1.58 -1.55 5.18
N TYR A 33 -0.85 -2.32 4.36
CA TYR A 33 -1.45 -3.16 3.32
C TYR A 33 -2.36 -4.24 3.92
N ILE A 34 -1.93 -4.87 5.02
CA ILE A 34 -2.72 -5.89 5.72
C ILE A 34 -3.97 -5.25 6.33
N ILE A 35 -3.81 -4.14 7.03
CA ILE A 35 -4.94 -3.40 7.64
C ILE A 35 -5.92 -2.94 6.55
N ALA A 36 -5.42 -2.40 5.44
CA ALA A 36 -6.23 -1.95 4.33
C ALA A 36 -7.05 -3.07 3.70
N GLY A 37 -6.50 -4.28 3.56
CA GLY A 37 -7.24 -5.45 3.10
C GLY A 37 -8.40 -5.82 4.03
N ILE A 38 -8.17 -5.80 5.34
CA ILE A 38 -9.21 -6.09 6.34
C ILE A 38 -10.29 -5.01 6.33
N VAL A 39 -9.90 -3.73 6.28
CA VAL A 39 -10.83 -2.60 6.22
C VAL A 39 -11.65 -2.64 4.94
N LEU A 40 -11.01 -2.90 3.79
CA LEU A 40 -11.69 -3.07 2.51
C LEU A 40 -12.77 -4.14 2.62
N PHE A 41 -12.44 -5.32 3.16
CA PHE A 41 -13.39 -6.41 3.33
C PHE A 41 -14.57 -6.00 4.23
N ALA A 42 -14.29 -5.35 5.37
CA ALA A 42 -15.33 -4.87 6.28
C ALA A 42 -16.27 -3.84 5.60
N LEU A 43 -15.72 -2.89 4.84
CA LEU A 43 -16.49 -1.89 4.10
C LEU A 43 -17.30 -2.51 2.97
N PHE A 44 -16.78 -3.53 2.29
CA PHE A 44 -17.51 -4.29 1.28
C PHE A 44 -18.73 -5.00 1.87
N ILE A 45 -18.56 -5.69 2.99
CA ILE A 45 -19.67 -6.34 3.70
C ILE A 45 -20.68 -5.28 4.16
N TRP A 46 -20.24 -4.19 4.77
CA TRP A 46 -21.14 -3.14 5.26
C TRP A 46 -21.90 -2.45 4.13
N GLY A 47 -21.19 -1.98 3.10
CA GLY A 47 -21.79 -1.32 1.93
C GLY A 47 -22.70 -2.27 1.14
N GLY A 48 -22.30 -3.53 0.99
CA GLY A 48 -23.12 -4.57 0.36
C GLY A 48 -24.41 -4.85 1.13
N LEU A 49 -24.33 -5.04 2.46
CA LEU A 49 -25.50 -5.22 3.30
C LEU A 49 -26.43 -4.01 3.26
N GLN A 50 -25.89 -2.79 3.22
CA GLN A 50 -26.69 -1.58 3.09
C GLN A 50 -27.44 -1.52 1.76
N MET A 51 -26.80 -1.89 0.65
CA MET A 51 -27.47 -1.98 -0.67
C MET A 51 -28.54 -3.08 -0.70
N ILE A 52 -28.30 -4.24 -0.09
CA ILE A 52 -29.29 -5.33 -0.02
C ILE A 52 -30.51 -4.91 0.81
N ARG A 53 -30.30 -4.25 1.95
CA ARG A 53 -31.38 -3.70 2.79
C ARG A 53 -32.20 -2.64 2.03
N ALA A 54 -31.52 -1.79 1.26
CA ALA A 54 -32.18 -0.79 0.41
C ALA A 54 -33.09 -1.43 -0.65
N ALA A 55 -32.65 -2.54 -1.26
CA ALA A 55 -33.44 -3.28 -2.24
C ALA A 55 -34.70 -3.92 -1.63
N GLY A 56 -34.64 -4.39 -0.38
CA GLY A 56 -35.79 -4.97 0.33
C GLY A 56 -36.76 -3.93 0.92
N GLY A 57 -36.25 -2.76 1.35
CA GLY A 57 -37.04 -1.70 1.99
C GLY A 57 -37.51 -0.59 1.04
N GLY A 58 -37.10 -0.61 -0.22
CA GLY A 58 -37.48 0.39 -1.23
C GLY A 58 -36.90 1.79 -1.00
N ASN A 59 -35.84 1.93 -0.18
CA ASN A 59 -35.23 3.22 0.13
C ASN A 59 -34.03 3.53 -0.79
N PRO A 60 -34.18 4.37 -1.82
CA PRO A 60 -33.09 4.70 -2.75
C PRO A 60 -31.93 5.45 -2.10
N GLU A 61 -32.13 6.04 -0.92
CA GLU A 61 -31.07 6.75 -0.22
C GLU A 61 -30.01 5.79 0.36
N ASP A 62 -30.43 4.66 0.91
CA ASP A 62 -29.54 3.63 1.44
C ASP A 62 -28.75 2.94 0.34
N PHE A 63 -29.36 2.78 -0.85
CA PHE A 63 -28.66 2.28 -2.02
C PHE A 63 -27.53 3.22 -2.45
N LYS A 64 -27.78 4.54 -2.47
CA LYS A 64 -26.74 5.54 -2.76
C LYS A 64 -25.63 5.52 -1.71
N LYS A 65 -25.97 5.43 -0.42
CA LYS A 65 -24.98 5.33 0.67
C LYS A 65 -24.09 4.11 0.53
N GLY A 66 -24.67 2.92 0.35
CA GLY A 66 -23.90 1.69 0.17
C GLY A 66 -23.01 1.74 -1.09
N ARG A 67 -23.51 2.31 -2.19
CA ARG A 67 -22.70 2.55 -3.39
C ARG A 67 -21.51 3.44 -3.09
N THR A 68 -21.70 4.59 -2.41
CA THR A 68 -20.61 5.48 -2.03
C THR A 68 -19.57 4.79 -1.14
N ILE A 69 -20.00 3.95 -0.20
CA ILE A 69 -19.08 3.18 0.66
C ILE A 69 -18.21 2.24 -0.18
N ILE A 70 -18.81 1.47 -1.09
CA ILE A 70 -18.06 0.55 -1.95
C ILE A 70 -17.10 1.31 -2.87
N PHE A 71 -17.55 2.40 -3.50
CA PHE A 71 -16.68 3.23 -4.35
C PHE A 71 -15.53 3.85 -3.55
N GLY A 72 -15.80 4.35 -2.34
CA GLY A 72 -14.76 4.88 -1.45
C GLY A 72 -13.75 3.82 -1.03
N ALA A 73 -14.22 2.61 -0.70
CA ALA A 73 -13.36 1.48 -0.36
C ALA A 73 -12.48 1.05 -1.53
N LEU A 74 -13.05 0.97 -2.74
CA LEU A 74 -12.33 0.68 -3.97
C LEU A 74 -11.28 1.75 -4.31
N LEU A 75 -11.63 3.03 -4.19
CA LEU A 75 -10.70 4.14 -4.43
C LEU A 75 -9.55 4.14 -3.43
N GLY A 76 -9.84 3.91 -2.13
CA GLY A 76 -8.81 3.80 -1.10
C GLY A 76 -7.88 2.61 -1.33
N PHE A 77 -8.45 1.44 -1.66
CA PHE A 77 -7.67 0.27 -2.01
C PHE A 77 -6.80 0.51 -3.25
N LEU A 78 -7.36 1.11 -4.31
CA LEU A 78 -6.62 1.43 -5.52
C LEU A 78 -5.48 2.42 -5.24
N LEU A 79 -5.69 3.41 -4.38
CA LEU A 79 -4.66 4.35 -3.98
C LEU A 79 -3.47 3.63 -3.31
N ILE A 80 -3.76 2.79 -2.32
CA ILE A 80 -2.74 1.99 -1.62
C ILE A 80 -2.03 1.04 -2.59
N PHE A 81 -2.78 0.39 -3.47
CA PHE A 81 -2.25 -0.48 -4.50
C PHE A 81 -1.33 0.27 -5.49
N SER A 82 -1.72 1.46 -5.94
CA SER A 82 -0.88 2.30 -6.81
C SER A 82 0.39 2.77 -6.13
N SER A 83 0.36 2.98 -4.80
CA SER A 83 1.55 3.32 -4.02
C SER A 83 2.63 2.24 -4.08
N TYR A 84 2.23 0.96 -4.18
CA TYR A 84 3.19 -0.14 -4.33
C TYR A 84 3.99 -0.02 -5.63
N TRP A 85 3.34 0.36 -6.74
CA TRP A 85 4.03 0.57 -8.02
C TRP A 85 5.03 1.73 -7.99
N ILE A 86 4.76 2.78 -7.23
CA ILE A 86 5.71 3.90 -7.07
C ILE A 86 7.00 3.38 -6.41
N ILE A 87 6.87 2.57 -5.36
CA ILE A 87 8.01 2.00 -4.66
C ILE A 87 8.78 1.06 -5.59
N GLN A 88 8.08 0.18 -6.31
CA GLN A 88 8.70 -0.74 -7.25
C GLN A 88 9.43 -0.02 -8.39
N LEU A 89 8.91 1.12 -8.85
CA LEU A 89 9.59 1.95 -9.85
C LEU A 89 10.89 2.56 -9.28
N ILE A 90 10.86 3.02 -8.03
CA ILE A 90 12.06 3.54 -7.34
C ILE A 90 13.11 2.43 -7.21
N GLU A 91 12.72 1.21 -6.83
CA GLU A 91 13.63 0.06 -6.71
C GLU A 91 14.33 -0.26 -8.03
N VAL A 92 13.56 -0.29 -9.14
CA VAL A 92 14.11 -0.56 -10.48
C VAL A 92 15.11 0.52 -10.91
N LEU A 93 14.83 1.79 -10.62
CA LEU A 93 15.70 2.90 -10.99
C LEU A 93 16.96 2.97 -10.11
N THR A 94 16.83 2.76 -8.80
CA THR A 94 17.94 2.89 -7.84
C THR A 94 18.71 1.59 -7.60
N HIS A 95 18.23 0.45 -8.10
CA HIS A 95 18.76 -0.89 -7.81
C HIS A 95 18.86 -1.19 -6.30
N LEU A 96 18.13 -0.45 -5.47
CA LEU A 96 18.02 -0.66 -4.05
C LEU A 96 16.73 -1.42 -3.78
N LYS A 97 16.83 -2.58 -3.13
CA LYS A 97 15.67 -3.34 -2.65
C LYS A 97 15.14 -2.64 -1.40
N ILE A 98 13.93 -2.10 -1.48
CA ILE A 98 13.22 -1.46 -0.36
C ILE A 98 12.25 -2.47 0.27
N PHE A 99 11.76 -3.42 -0.53
CA PHE A 99 10.99 -4.62 -0.18
C PHE A 99 11.72 -5.93 -0.52
#